data_AF-X0U4B5-F1
#
_entry.id   AF-X0U4B5-F1
#
_cell.length_a   1.000
_cell.length_b   1.000
_cell.length_c   1.000
_cell.angle_alpha   90.00
_cell.angle_beta   90.00
_cell.angle_gamma   90.00
#
_symmetry.space_group_name_H-M   'P 1'
#
loop_
_entity.id
_entity.type
_entity.pdbx_description
1 polymer ?
#
loop_
_entity_poly.entity_id
_entity_poly.type
_entity_poly.pdbx_seq_one_letter_code
_entity_poly.pdbx_strand_id
1 'polypeptide(L)'
;MSNLVKGEGPESARIVLIGEAPGKTEDVLHRPFVGASGNMLQDWWRDLGLSRGEVRIDNLLQFRPVGGKIENASIEELVSGVHDLRQRIARLHCPHVVVPTGNYATFALTGKGKVKTALRKALGEEVTASEAEKKAGILRLRGSVYPYTTLTGHQCKLIPTIHPSWFFHGNMSKRGI
;
A
#
# COMPACT_ATOMS: atom_id res chain seq x y z
N MET A 1 -3.31 15.99 -17.04
CA MET A 1 -2.33 15.84 -15.96
C MET A 1 -3.04 15.24 -14.77
N SER A 2 -2.47 14.25 -14.08
CA SER A 2 -3.04 13.71 -12.83
C SER A 2 -2.69 14.64 -11.68
N ASN A 3 -3.60 14.76 -10.72
CA ASN A 3 -3.41 15.58 -9.55
C ASN A 3 -2.61 14.83 -8.48
N LEU A 4 -1.91 15.58 -7.64
CA LEU A 4 -1.22 15.04 -6.48
C LEU A 4 -2.23 14.73 -5.36
N VAL A 5 -2.23 13.49 -4.92
CA VAL A 5 -3.04 12.97 -3.81
C VAL A 5 -2.08 12.60 -2.68
N LYS A 6 -1.85 13.56 -1.79
CA LYS A 6 -0.97 13.37 -0.62
C LYS A 6 -1.63 12.44 0.40
N GLY A 7 -0.80 11.82 1.23
CA GLY A 7 -1.28 11.09 2.40
C GLY A 7 -2.07 11.98 3.36
N GLU A 8 -3.09 11.40 3.99
CA GLU A 8 -4.01 12.05 4.92
C GLU A 8 -3.93 11.40 6.31
N GLY A 9 -4.18 12.16 7.38
CA GLY A 9 -4.09 11.71 8.77
C GLY A 9 -2.81 12.14 9.48
N PRO A 10 -2.73 11.98 10.80
CA PRO A 10 -1.67 12.56 11.62
C PRO A 10 -0.31 11.91 11.35
N GLU A 11 0.77 12.69 11.43
CA GLU A 11 2.14 12.16 11.36
C GLU A 11 2.52 11.31 12.59
N SER A 12 1.77 11.47 13.68
CA SER A 12 1.82 10.65 14.90
C SER A 12 0.92 9.41 14.85
N ALA A 13 0.30 9.10 13.70
CA ALA A 13 -0.56 7.91 13.58
C ALA A 13 0.23 6.64 13.91
N ARG A 14 -0.33 5.81 14.79
CA ARG A 14 0.25 4.50 15.13
C ARG A 14 -0.03 3.45 14.06
N ILE A 15 -1.09 3.64 13.28
CA ILE A 15 -1.50 2.75 12.19
C ILE A 15 -1.42 3.54 10.88
N VAL A 16 -0.70 2.98 9.91
CA VAL A 16 -0.50 3.59 8.59
C VAL A 16 -0.98 2.63 7.52
N LEU A 17 -2.00 2.98 6.74
CA LEU A 17 -2.45 2.20 5.60
C LEU A 17 -1.77 2.71 4.32
N ILE A 18 -1.24 1.80 3.51
CA ILE A 18 -0.62 2.11 2.22
C ILE A 18 -1.38 1.43 1.08
N GLY A 19 -1.99 2.22 0.20
CA GLY A 19 -2.56 1.77 -1.06
C GLY A 19 -1.56 1.70 -2.21
N GLU A 20 -2.02 1.25 -3.36
CA GLU A 20 -1.18 1.19 -4.56
C GLU A 20 -1.11 2.55 -5.26
N ALA A 21 -2.26 3.07 -5.72
CA ALA A 21 -2.34 4.38 -6.35
C ALA A 21 -3.77 4.97 -6.26
N PRO A 22 -3.93 6.30 -6.35
CA PRO A 22 -5.23 6.97 -6.42
C PRO A 22 -6.11 6.46 -7.57
N GLY A 23 -7.40 6.29 -7.26
CA GLY A 23 -8.45 6.09 -8.25
C GLY A 23 -8.96 7.41 -8.84
N LYS A 24 -10.02 7.33 -9.65
CA LYS A 24 -10.61 8.51 -10.31
C LYS A 24 -11.16 9.51 -9.29
N THR A 25 -11.85 9.03 -8.26
CA THR A 25 -12.46 9.89 -7.23
C THR A 25 -11.38 10.56 -6.40
N GLU A 26 -10.33 9.82 -6.02
CA GLU A 26 -9.19 10.32 -5.28
C GLU A 26 -8.44 11.43 -6.05
N ASP A 27 -8.23 11.25 -7.35
CA ASP A 27 -7.59 12.23 -8.24
C ASP A 27 -8.39 13.54 -8.35
N VAL A 28 -9.73 13.47 -8.32
CA VAL A 28 -10.59 14.66 -8.33
C VAL A 28 -10.65 15.35 -6.97
N LEU A 29 -10.77 14.57 -5.89
CA LEU A 29 -10.97 15.09 -4.53
C LEU A 29 -9.65 15.39 -3.80
N HIS A 30 -8.50 15.04 -4.39
CA HIS A 30 -7.16 15.21 -3.80
C HIS A 30 -7.00 14.51 -2.45
N ARG A 31 -7.75 13.42 -2.21
CA ARG A 31 -7.77 12.68 -0.95
C ARG A 31 -7.63 11.18 -1.21
N PRO A 32 -6.82 10.44 -0.44
CA PRO A 32 -6.63 9.01 -0.65
C PRO A 32 -7.81 8.19 -0.10
N PHE A 33 -8.16 7.07 -0.75
CA PHE A 33 -9.23 6.17 -0.29
C PHE A 33 -10.53 6.90 0.05
N VAL A 34 -11.12 7.57 -0.95
CA VAL A 34 -12.44 8.24 -0.85
C VAL A 34 -13.43 7.76 -1.91
N GLY A 35 -13.02 6.84 -2.79
CA GLY A 35 -13.92 6.07 -3.65
C GLY A 35 -14.53 4.86 -2.96
N ALA A 36 -15.10 3.94 -3.73
CA ALA A 36 -15.77 2.73 -3.21
C ALA A 36 -14.89 1.87 -2.29
N SER A 37 -13.60 1.73 -2.64
CA SER A 37 -12.60 1.05 -1.81
C SER A 37 -12.33 1.75 -0.48
N GLY A 38 -12.41 3.08 -0.47
CA GLY A 38 -12.28 3.88 0.74
C GLY A 38 -13.48 3.76 1.67
N ASN A 39 -14.69 3.75 1.12
CA ASN A 39 -15.91 3.58 1.90
C ASN A 39 -15.94 2.23 2.63
N MET A 40 -15.62 1.13 1.92
CA MET A 40 -15.55 -0.19 2.55
C MET A 40 -14.46 -0.27 3.64
N LEU A 41 -13.33 0.37 3.41
CA LEU A 41 -12.26 0.46 4.40
C LEU A 41 -12.69 1.27 5.64
N GLN A 42 -13.45 2.34 5.44
CA GLN A 42 -14.01 3.14 6.53
C GLN A 42 -15.01 2.33 7.36
N ASP A 43 -15.82 1.48 6.71
CA ASP A 43 -16.72 0.56 7.41
C ASP A 43 -15.93 -0.41 8.30
N TRP A 44 -14.84 -1.00 7.79
CA TRP A 44 -14.00 -1.88 8.60
C TRP A 44 -13.31 -1.18 9.77
N TRP A 45 -12.87 0.06 9.60
CA TRP A 45 -12.31 0.82 10.72
C TRP A 45 -13.34 1.11 11.79
N ARG A 46 -14.56 1.49 11.38
CA ARG A 46 -15.66 1.72 12.31
C ARG A 46 -15.95 0.46 13.14
N ASP A 47 -15.94 -0.71 12.50
CA ASP A 47 -16.15 -1.99 13.19
C ASP A 47 -15.01 -2.33 14.17
N LEU A 48 -13.80 -1.83 13.90
CA LEU A 48 -12.64 -1.92 14.80
C LEU A 48 -12.59 -0.79 15.86
N GLY A 49 -13.60 0.08 15.90
CA GLY A 49 -13.63 1.24 16.80
C GLY A 49 -12.63 2.35 16.45
N LEU A 50 -12.09 2.35 15.23
CA LEU A 50 -11.14 3.35 14.74
C LEU A 50 -11.85 4.38 13.86
N SER A 51 -11.44 5.64 14.01
CA SER A 51 -11.81 6.72 13.10
C SER A 51 -10.71 7.01 12.07
N ARG A 52 -11.11 7.60 10.94
CA ARG A 52 -10.16 8.03 9.90
C ARG A 52 -9.09 9.00 10.42
N GLY A 53 -9.41 9.80 11.44
CA GLY A 53 -8.50 10.77 12.04
C GLY A 53 -7.39 10.15 12.91
N GLU A 54 -7.53 8.87 13.29
CA GLU A 54 -6.56 8.15 14.14
C GLU A 54 -5.56 7.34 13.31
N VAL A 55 -5.84 7.16 12.03
CA VAL A 55 -5.00 6.42 11.09
C VAL A 55 -4.39 7.38 10.07
N ARG A 56 -3.21 7.03 9.57
CA ARG A 56 -2.65 7.69 8.40
C ARG A 56 -2.87 6.82 7.18
N ILE A 57 -3.23 7.44 6.07
CA ILE A 57 -3.50 6.79 4.79
C ILE A 57 -2.62 7.42 3.74
N ASP A 58 -1.88 6.62 3.00
CA ASP A 58 -1.07 7.09 1.87
C ASP A 58 -1.14 6.05 0.74
N ASN A 59 -0.50 6.33 -0.38
CA ASN A 59 -0.33 5.39 -1.48
C ASN A 59 1.16 5.24 -1.82
N LEU A 60 1.50 4.14 -2.48
CA LEU A 60 2.82 3.97 -3.10
C LEU A 60 3.07 5.07 -4.13
N LEU A 61 2.16 5.23 -5.10
CA LEU A 61 2.14 6.38 -6.00
C LEU A 61 1.14 7.42 -5.51
N GLN A 62 1.53 8.69 -5.41
CA GLN A 62 0.63 9.79 -5.01
C GLN A 62 -0.10 10.44 -6.18
N PHE A 63 -0.10 9.80 -7.36
CA PHE A 63 -0.81 10.25 -8.54
C PHE A 63 -1.50 9.07 -9.20
N ARG A 64 -2.56 9.32 -9.96
CA ARG A 64 -3.29 8.31 -10.71
C ARG A 64 -2.51 7.95 -11.98
N PRO A 65 -2.05 6.70 -12.14
CA PRO A 65 -1.37 6.27 -13.35
C PRO A 65 -2.28 6.37 -14.57
N VAL A 66 -1.69 6.42 -15.77
CA VAL A 66 -2.45 6.36 -17.03
C VAL A 66 -3.28 5.07 -17.05
N GLY A 67 -4.57 5.17 -17.38
CA GLY A 67 -5.50 4.03 -17.30
C GLY A 67 -5.92 3.61 -15.89
N GLY A 68 -5.45 4.29 -14.84
CA GLY A 68 -5.97 4.21 -13.46
C GLY A 68 -5.57 2.99 -12.66
N LYS A 69 -4.57 2.23 -13.10
CA LYS A 69 -4.05 1.03 -12.43
C LYS A 69 -2.55 1.12 -12.25
N ILE A 70 -2.02 0.64 -11.12
CA ILE A 70 -0.58 0.71 -10.84
C ILE A 70 0.25 -0.11 -11.85
N GLU A 71 -0.33 -1.15 -12.43
CA GLU A 71 0.30 -1.96 -13.48
C GLU A 71 0.58 -1.17 -14.76
N ASN A 72 -0.06 -0.01 -14.95
CA ASN A 72 0.18 0.85 -16.11
C ASN A 72 1.29 1.88 -15.86
N ALA A 73 1.76 2.05 -14.62
CA ALA A 73 2.86 2.94 -14.31
C ALA A 73 4.18 2.42 -14.93
N SER A 74 5.04 3.36 -15.33
CA SER A 74 6.37 3.07 -15.83
C SER A 74 7.26 2.49 -14.73
N ILE A 75 8.39 1.88 -15.10
CA ILE A 75 9.31 1.33 -14.09
C ILE A 75 9.95 2.46 -13.29
N GLU A 76 10.27 3.58 -13.94
CA GLU A 76 10.85 4.79 -13.33
C GLU A 76 9.88 5.38 -12.31
N GLU A 77 8.60 5.52 -12.67
CA GLU A 77 7.54 5.99 -11.77
C GLU A 77 7.42 5.10 -10.53
N LEU A 78 7.45 3.77 -10.72
CA LEU A 78 7.37 2.80 -9.63
C LEU A 78 8.61 2.84 -8.73
N VAL A 79 9.81 2.92 -9.30
CA VAL A 79 11.07 3.03 -8.54
C VAL A 79 11.07 4.32 -7.71
N SER A 80 10.72 5.46 -8.31
CA SER A 80 10.57 6.73 -7.60
C SER A 80 9.55 6.60 -6.47
N GLY A 81 8.38 6.03 -6.76
CA GLY A 81 7.33 5.81 -5.77
C GLY A 81 7.78 4.99 -4.56
N VAL A 82 8.55 3.92 -4.79
CA VAL A 82 9.10 3.08 -3.71
C VAL A 82 10.05 3.89 -2.83
N HIS A 83 10.97 4.63 -3.43
CA HIS A 83 11.91 5.47 -2.69
C HIS A 83 11.18 6.54 -1.87
N ASP A 84 10.28 7.28 -2.52
CA ASP A 84 9.51 8.34 -1.88
C ASP A 84 8.63 7.80 -0.75
N LEU A 85 8.00 6.64 -0.94
CA LEU A 85 7.18 6.01 0.10
C LEU A 85 8.00 5.68 1.34
N ARG A 86 9.18 5.07 1.17
CA ARG A 86 10.09 4.74 2.28
C ARG A 86 10.53 6.01 3.01
N GLN A 87 10.81 7.10 2.29
CA GLN A 87 11.10 8.39 2.91
C GLN A 87 9.90 8.95 3.68
N ARG A 88 8.69 8.91 3.12
CA ARG A 88 7.48 9.42 3.78
C ARG A 88 7.18 8.65 5.07
N ILE A 89 7.32 7.33 5.06
CA ILE A 89 7.16 6.50 6.27
C ILE A 89 8.23 6.85 7.31
N ALA A 90 9.48 7.08 6.89
CA ALA A 90 10.57 7.41 7.80
C ALA A 90 10.42 8.78 8.50
N ARG A 91 9.60 9.68 7.94
CA ARG A 91 9.26 10.98 8.54
C ARG A 91 8.14 10.90 9.58
N LEU A 92 7.45 9.77 9.69
CA LEU A 92 6.39 9.59 10.70
C LEU A 92 6.99 9.44 12.09
N HIS A 93 6.32 9.99 13.10
CA HIS A 93 6.87 10.08 14.45
C HIS A 93 6.97 8.72 15.15
N CYS A 94 5.91 7.90 15.07
CA CYS A 94 5.86 6.64 15.80
C CYS A 94 4.88 5.60 15.18
N PRO A 95 5.06 5.22 13.90
CA PRO A 95 4.23 4.18 13.30
C PRO A 95 4.50 2.86 14.04
N HIS A 96 3.46 2.20 14.56
CA HIS A 96 3.58 0.88 15.20
C HIS A 96 3.30 -0.22 14.19
N VAL A 97 2.32 0.01 13.31
CA VAL A 97 1.90 -0.93 12.27
C VAL A 97 1.72 -0.17 10.97
N VAL A 98 2.33 -0.67 9.90
CA VAL A 98 2.07 -0.24 8.53
C VAL A 98 1.39 -1.39 7.80
N VAL A 99 0.27 -1.09 7.14
CA VAL A 99 -0.61 -2.05 6.48
C VAL A 99 -0.56 -1.78 4.97
N PRO A 100 0.38 -2.40 4.24
CA PRO A 100 0.36 -2.32 2.78
C PRO A 100 -0.78 -3.15 2.21
N THR A 101 -1.49 -2.60 1.24
CA THR A 101 -2.63 -3.24 0.60
C THR A 101 -2.31 -3.55 -0.86
N GLY A 102 -2.48 -4.82 -1.26
CA GLY A 102 -2.12 -5.28 -2.61
C GLY A 102 -0.65 -5.67 -2.77
N ASN A 103 -0.27 -6.06 -4.00
CA ASN A 103 1.06 -6.61 -4.25
C ASN A 103 2.13 -5.52 -4.31
N TYR A 104 1.82 -4.37 -4.92
CA TYR A 104 2.84 -3.34 -5.17
C TYR A 104 3.23 -2.61 -3.89
N ALA A 105 2.25 -2.21 -3.07
CA ALA A 105 2.52 -1.61 -1.76
C ALA A 105 3.28 -2.58 -0.84
N THR A 106 2.92 -3.86 -0.87
CA THR A 106 3.61 -4.89 -0.09
C THR A 106 5.05 -5.05 -0.54
N PHE A 107 5.27 -5.15 -1.86
CA PHE A 107 6.60 -5.26 -2.45
C PHE A 107 7.48 -4.06 -2.11
N ALA A 108 6.94 -2.85 -2.17
CA ALA A 108 7.68 -1.63 -1.84
C ALA A 108 8.32 -1.64 -0.44
N LEU A 109 7.70 -2.33 0.53
CA LEU A 109 8.15 -2.35 1.92
C LEU A 109 8.81 -3.66 2.36
N THR A 110 8.49 -4.77 1.69
CA THR A 110 8.95 -6.12 2.08
C THR A 110 9.87 -6.79 1.07
N GLY A 111 9.92 -6.28 -0.16
CA GLY A 111 10.52 -6.98 -1.29
C GLY A 111 9.78 -8.27 -1.71
N LYS A 112 8.59 -8.55 -1.14
CA LYS A 112 7.75 -9.71 -1.44
C LYS A 112 6.47 -9.28 -2.17
N GLY A 113 5.93 -10.15 -3.01
CA GLY A 113 4.73 -9.83 -3.79
C GLY A 113 4.92 -10.05 -5.28
N LYS A 114 3.82 -10.31 -5.97
CA LYS A 114 3.81 -10.51 -7.41
C LYS A 114 3.74 -9.16 -8.13
N VAL A 115 4.89 -8.65 -8.56
CA VAL A 115 5.06 -7.39 -9.32
C VAL A 115 5.78 -7.61 -10.66
N LYS A 116 5.91 -6.57 -11.48
CA LYS A 116 6.69 -6.62 -12.74
C LYS A 116 8.14 -7.04 -12.45
N THR A 117 8.66 -8.01 -13.22
CA THR A 117 10.06 -8.46 -13.11
C THR A 117 11.06 -7.32 -13.29
N ALA A 118 10.77 -6.37 -14.19
CA ALA A 118 11.61 -5.21 -14.44
C ALA A 118 11.74 -4.29 -13.21
N LEU A 119 10.66 -4.10 -12.44
CA LEU A 119 10.70 -3.31 -11.20
C LEU A 119 11.64 -3.95 -10.17
N ARG A 120 11.53 -5.27 -9.98
CA ARG A 120 12.41 -6.01 -9.07
C ARG A 120 13.88 -5.85 -9.46
N LYS A 121 14.19 -5.97 -10.76
CA LYS A 121 15.55 -5.78 -11.27
C LYS A 121 16.06 -4.35 -11.03
N ALA A 122 15.22 -3.36 -11.29
CA ALA A 122 15.60 -1.94 -11.20
C ALA A 122 15.92 -1.49 -9.76
N LEU A 123 15.24 -2.05 -8.75
CA LEU A 123 15.51 -1.71 -7.34
C LEU A 123 16.73 -2.42 -6.74
N GLY A 124 17.39 -3.28 -7.52
CA GLY A 124 18.59 -3.99 -7.07
C GLY A 124 18.37 -4.82 -5.80
N GLU A 125 17.11 -5.19 -5.50
CA GLU A 125 16.81 -5.93 -4.27
C GLU A 125 17.43 -7.31 -4.36
N GLU A 126 18.59 -7.43 -3.72
CA GLU A 126 19.26 -8.70 -3.47
C GLU A 126 18.31 -9.67 -2.78
N VAL A 127 18.49 -10.92 -3.17
CA VAL A 127 17.68 -12.09 -2.91
C VAL A 127 17.78 -12.50 -1.44
N THR A 128 17.31 -11.69 -0.50
CA THR A 128 17.14 -12.13 0.89
C THR A 128 15.84 -12.91 1.09
N ALA A 129 14.83 -12.62 0.26
CA ALA A 129 13.61 -13.42 0.18
C ALA A 129 13.81 -14.60 -0.78
N SER A 130 13.42 -15.80 -0.34
CA SER A 130 13.46 -17.01 -1.17
C SER A 130 12.66 -16.83 -2.47
N GLU A 131 13.02 -17.57 -3.52
CA GLU A 131 12.35 -17.47 -4.84
C GLU A 131 10.83 -17.71 -4.75
N ALA A 132 10.39 -18.52 -3.78
CA ALA A 132 8.99 -18.75 -3.45
C ALA A 132 8.32 -17.51 -2.84
N GLU A 133 9.00 -16.77 -1.96
CA GLU A 133 8.51 -15.53 -1.36
C GLU A 133 8.47 -14.38 -2.38
N LYS A 134 9.39 -14.38 -3.35
CA LYS A 134 9.36 -13.41 -4.46
C LYS A 134 8.15 -13.58 -5.38
N LYS A 135 7.67 -14.83 -5.53
CA LYS A 135 6.51 -15.17 -6.38
C LYS A 135 5.20 -15.27 -5.59
N ALA A 136 5.25 -15.13 -4.26
CA ALA A 136 4.06 -15.17 -3.42
C ALA A 136 3.17 -13.95 -3.71
N GLY A 137 1.94 -14.20 -4.16
CA GLY A 137 0.93 -13.16 -4.32
C GLY A 137 0.34 -12.73 -2.98
N ILE A 138 -0.33 -11.57 -2.96
CA ILE A 138 -0.94 -11.00 -1.76
C ILE A 138 -1.86 -11.97 -1.00
N LEU A 139 -2.54 -12.89 -1.68
CA LEU A 139 -3.35 -13.92 -1.03
C LEU A 139 -2.54 -14.79 -0.06
N ARG A 140 -1.27 -15.10 -0.36
CA ARG A 140 -0.42 -15.88 0.55
C ARG A 140 0.21 -15.02 1.65
N LEU A 141 0.46 -13.74 1.36
CA LEU A 141 1.15 -12.82 2.27
C LEU A 141 0.22 -12.12 3.27
N ARG A 142 -1.09 -12.08 2.98
CA ARG A 142 -2.07 -11.37 3.82
C ARG A 142 -2.08 -11.92 5.25
N GLY A 143 -2.10 -11.03 6.23
CA GLY A 143 -2.15 -11.39 7.65
C GLY A 143 -0.83 -11.88 8.25
N SER A 144 0.21 -12.09 7.44
CA SER A 144 1.58 -12.29 7.95
C SER A 144 2.09 -11.01 8.61
N VAL A 145 2.92 -11.17 9.65
CA VAL A 145 3.59 -10.05 10.32
C VAL A 145 5.06 -10.06 9.93
N TYR A 146 5.57 -8.94 9.41
CA TYR A 146 6.99 -8.77 9.12
C TYR A 146 7.58 -7.66 10.00
N PRO A 147 8.80 -7.82 10.54
CA PRO A 147 9.53 -6.70 11.12
C PRO A 147 9.90 -5.70 10.01
N TYR A 148 9.90 -4.42 10.34
CA TYR A 148 10.34 -3.36 9.44
C TYR A 148 11.05 -2.26 10.20
N THR A 149 12.16 -1.82 9.63
CA THR A 149 12.96 -0.70 10.12
C THR A 149 12.82 0.44 9.13
N THR A 150 12.36 1.59 9.58
CA THR A 150 12.31 2.80 8.74
C THR A 150 13.73 3.25 8.38
N LEU A 151 13.86 4.15 7.39
CA LEU A 151 15.16 4.73 7.03
C LEU A 151 15.82 5.51 8.18
N THR A 152 15.02 5.94 9.18
CA THR A 152 15.47 6.62 10.40
C THR A 152 15.76 5.66 11.56
N GLY A 153 15.64 4.35 11.35
CA GLY A 153 15.94 3.31 12.36
C GLY A 153 14.77 2.93 13.27
N HIS A 154 13.61 3.58 13.14
CA HIS A 154 12.41 3.26 13.93
C HIS A 154 11.88 1.87 13.57
N GLN A 155 11.55 1.08 14.58
CA GLN A 155 11.05 -0.29 14.40
C GLN A 155 9.53 -0.33 14.40
N CYS A 156 8.94 -0.97 13.41
CA CYS A 156 7.51 -1.23 13.35
C CYS A 156 7.20 -2.57 12.68
N LYS A 157 5.90 -2.90 12.59
CA LYS A 157 5.43 -4.14 11.95
C LYS A 157 4.77 -3.82 10.61
N LEU A 158 4.98 -4.69 9.62
CA LEU A 158 4.19 -4.70 8.39
C LEU A 158 3.18 -5.82 8.45
N ILE A 159 1.93 -5.51 8.13
CA ILE A 159 0.86 -6.51 8.01
C ILE A 159 0.21 -6.34 6.64
N PRO A 160 0.68 -7.08 5.60
CA PRO A 160 0.07 -7.01 4.29
C PRO A 160 -1.38 -7.46 4.31
N THR A 161 -2.21 -6.88 3.45
CA THR A 161 -3.58 -7.32 3.24
C THR A 161 -4.03 -7.17 1.79
N ILE A 162 -5.16 -7.79 1.45
CA ILE A 162 -5.78 -7.66 0.14
C ILE A 162 -6.23 -6.21 -0.05
N HIS A 163 -5.98 -5.65 -1.24
CA HIS A 163 -6.50 -4.33 -1.58
C HIS A 163 -8.04 -4.34 -1.61
N PRO A 164 -8.74 -3.39 -0.97
CA PRO A 164 -10.21 -3.35 -0.93
C PRO A 164 -10.88 -3.46 -2.30
N SER A 165 -10.23 -2.93 -3.35
CA SER A 165 -10.75 -3.00 -4.72
C SER A 165 -11.02 -4.43 -5.21
N TRP A 166 -10.30 -5.43 -4.69
CA TRP A 166 -10.45 -6.84 -5.06
C TRP A 166 -11.86 -7.37 -4.79
N PHE A 167 -12.55 -6.83 -3.78
CA PHE A 167 -13.91 -7.26 -3.41
C PHE A 167 -14.98 -6.80 -4.41
N PHE A 168 -14.73 -5.75 -5.19
CA PHE A 168 -15.69 -5.25 -6.19
C PHE A 168 -15.59 -5.97 -7.54
N HIS A 169 -14.50 -6.70 -7.81
CA HIS A 169 -14.26 -7.34 -9.11
C HIS A 169 -14.87 -8.76 -9.22
N GLY A 170 -16.03 -9.02 -8.63
CA GLY A 170 -16.82 -10.23 -8.88
C GLY A 170 -16.39 -11.52 -8.15
N ASN A 171 -15.39 -11.50 -7.27
CA ASN A 171 -14.97 -12.67 -6.48
C ASN A 171 -15.79 -12.91 -5.19
N MET A 172 -16.99 -12.33 -5.11
CA MET A 172 -17.91 -12.54 -3.98
C MET A 172 -18.50 -13.97 -3.95
N SER A 173 -18.45 -14.72 -5.05
CA SER A 173 -18.91 -16.12 -5.14
C SER A 173 -17.95 -17.15 -4.52
N LYS A 174 -16.73 -16.73 -4.13
CA LYS A 174 -15.74 -17.60 -3.45
C LYS A 174 -15.70 -17.39 -1.93
N ARG A 175 -16.78 -16.87 -1.35
CA ARG A 175 -16.99 -16.82 0.10
C ARG A 175 -17.35 -18.22 0.61
N GLY A 176 -16.35 -19.10 0.70
CA GLY A 176 -16.41 -20.24 1.61
C GLY A 176 -16.01 -19.74 3.00
N ILE A 177 -16.97 -19.13 3.70
CA ILE A 177 -16.99 -19.07 5.16
C ILE A 177 -18.15 -19.96 5.57
#